data_AF-A0A8J2PFP9-F1
#
_entry.id   AF-A0A8J2PFP9-F1
#
_cell.length_a   1.000
_cell.length_b   1.000
_cell.length_c   1.000
_cell.angle_alpha   90.00
_cell.angle_beta   90.00
_cell.angle_gamma   90.00
#
_symmetry.space_group_name_H-M   'P 1'
#
loop_
_entity.id
_entity.type
_entity.pdbx_description
1 polymer ?
#
loop_
_entity_poly.entity_id
_entity_poly.type
_entity_poly.pdbx_seq_one_letter_code
_entity_poly.pdbx_strand_id
1 'polypeptide(L)'
;DIVYVIDFCLTKSNCVDARTNFNCLRLCWASISQCIQRAGRSGRVRDGKVYRMIPKKTYAQLEQDAKPDMLKSALESVVLQVKYFDMGSPKDILCLALDPPEISGIERAVSNLKEVGAMTVMTTVDNRL
;
A
#
# COMPACT_ATOMS: atom_id res chain seq x y z
N ASP A 1 29.52 6.63 -0.64
CA ASP A 1 29.55 8.10 -0.46
C ASP A 1 28.62 8.80 -1.46
N ILE A 2 27.41 9.16 -1.04
CA ILE A 2 26.47 9.92 -1.89
C ILE A 2 26.50 11.38 -1.43
N VAL A 3 26.78 12.32 -2.34
CA VAL A 3 26.85 13.77 -2.06
C VAL A 3 25.82 14.55 -2.88
N TYR A 4 25.39 14.00 -4.02
CA TYR A 4 24.42 14.63 -4.91
C TYR A 4 23.20 13.72 -5.08
N VAL A 5 22.01 14.28 -4.93
CA VAL A 5 20.74 13.61 -5.21
C VAL A 5 20.00 14.39 -6.29
N ILE A 6 19.63 13.71 -7.37
CA ILE A 6 18.74 14.24 -8.41
C ILE A 6 17.39 13.58 -8.19
N ASP A 7 16.40 14.36 -7.81
CA ASP A 7 15.08 13.89 -7.42
C ASP A 7 14.02 14.40 -8.39
N PHE A 8 13.40 13.50 -9.15
CA PHE A 8 12.27 13.83 -10.02
C PHE A 8 10.95 14.02 -9.26
N CYS A 9 10.95 13.80 -7.94
CA CYS A 9 9.77 13.83 -7.08
C CYS A 9 8.66 12.86 -7.54
N LEU A 10 9.01 11.84 -8.32
CA LEU A 10 8.10 10.79 -8.76
C LEU A 10 8.38 9.49 -8.01
N THR A 11 7.36 8.65 -7.88
CA THR A 11 7.45 7.30 -7.33
C THR A 11 6.47 6.39 -8.05
N LYS A 12 6.78 5.08 -8.10
CA LYS A 12 5.80 4.08 -8.48
C LYS A 12 5.08 3.66 -7.20
N SER A 13 3.77 3.79 -7.17
CA SER A 13 2.93 3.32 -6.06
C SER A 13 2.01 2.21 -6.55
N ASN A 14 1.79 1.21 -5.69
CA ASN A 14 0.69 0.28 -5.88
C ASN A 14 -0.64 1.03 -5.80
N CYS A 15 -1.57 0.63 -6.67
CA CYS A 15 -2.94 1.10 -6.78
C CYS A 15 -3.88 -0.06 -7.06
N VAL A 16 -5.16 0.11 -6.73
CA VAL A 16 -6.23 -0.76 -7.26
C VAL A 16 -6.88 -0.04 -8.44
N ASP A 17 -6.94 -0.71 -9.58
CA ASP A 17 -7.68 -0.21 -10.74
C ASP A 17 -9.19 -0.24 -10.45
N ALA A 18 -9.86 0.91 -10.52
CA ALA A 18 -11.26 1.03 -10.13
C ALA A 18 -12.24 0.20 -11.00
N ARG A 19 -11.84 -0.16 -12.23
CA ARG A 19 -12.68 -0.91 -13.16
C ARG A 19 -12.51 -2.41 -12.97
N THR A 20 -11.27 -2.87 -12.84
CA THR A 20 -10.94 -4.30 -12.80
C THR A 20 -10.68 -4.84 -11.40
N ASN A 21 -10.53 -3.95 -10.41
CA ASN A 21 -10.14 -4.26 -9.03
C ASN A 21 -8.79 -4.99 -8.89
N PHE A 22 -7.95 -4.98 -9.93
CA PHE A 22 -6.62 -5.56 -9.85
C PHE A 22 -5.57 -4.56 -9.37
N ASN A 23 -4.52 -5.09 -8.76
CA ASN A 23 -3.34 -4.32 -8.39
C ASN A 23 -2.57 -3.83 -9.62
N CYS A 24 -2.26 -2.55 -9.64
CA CYS A 24 -1.47 -1.87 -10.64
C CYS A 24 -0.30 -1.11 -10.01
N LEU A 25 0.76 -0.89 -10.77
CA LEU A 25 1.80 0.09 -10.45
C LEU A 25 1.55 1.35 -11.26
N ARG A 26 1.32 2.46 -10.58
CA ARG A 26 1.13 3.77 -11.21
C ARG A 26 2.26 4.71 -10.84
N LEU A 27 2.74 5.46 -11.84
CA LEU A 27 3.64 6.58 -11.61
C LEU A 27 2.85 7.73 -11.00
N CYS A 28 3.23 8.16 -9.80
CA CYS A 28 2.61 9.26 -9.09
C CYS A 28 3.67 10.18 -8.48
N TRP A 29 3.24 11.34 -8.00
CA TRP A 29 4.11 12.20 -7.21
C TRP A 29 4.49 11.51 -5.90
N ALA A 30 5.75 11.71 -5.49
CA ALA A 30 6.23 11.32 -4.18
C ALA A 30 5.74 12.31 -3.12
N SER A 31 5.56 11.86 -1.88
CA SER A 31 5.24 12.76 -0.77
C SER A 31 6.43 13.63 -0.38
N ILE A 32 6.17 14.70 0.37
CA ILE A 32 7.20 15.55 0.96
C ILE A 32 8.14 14.72 1.84
N SER A 33 7.59 13.85 2.70
CA SER A 33 8.37 12.95 3.55
C SER A 33 9.28 12.01 2.75
N GLN A 34 8.81 11.48 1.60
CA GLN A 34 9.65 10.68 0.71
C GLN A 34 10.78 11.51 0.08
N CYS A 35 10.51 12.74 -0.34
CA CYS A 35 11.53 13.64 -0.87
C CYS A 35 12.58 14.02 0.20
N ILE A 36 12.16 14.20 1.46
CA ILE A 36 13.07 14.45 2.58
C ILE A 36 13.94 13.21 2.84
N GLN A 37 13.36 12.02 2.80
CA GLN A 37 14.11 10.77 2.95
C GLN A 37 15.18 10.60 1.86
N ARG A 38 14.86 10.97 0.61
CA ARG A 38 15.82 10.99 -0.51
C ARG A 38 16.93 12.02 -0.27
N ALA A 39 16.57 13.23 0.18
CA ALA A 39 17.54 14.27 0.52
C ALA A 39 18.55 13.82 1.59
N GLY A 40 18.07 13.11 2.62
CA GLY A 40 18.91 12.58 3.71
C GLY A 40 19.97 11.57 3.27
N ARG A 41 19.94 11.07 2.03
CA ARG A 41 21.00 10.21 1.47
C ARG A 41 22.29 10.98 1.18
N SER A 42 22.21 12.28 0.91
CA SER A 42 23.34 13.12 0.47
C SER A 42 24.21 13.69 1.61
N GLY A 43 23.71 13.70 2.84
CA GLY A 43 24.35 14.39 3.98
C GLY A 43 25.15 13.50 4.94
N ARG A 44 25.57 12.30 4.51
CA ARG A 44 26.19 11.30 5.42
C ARG A 44 27.69 11.47 5.65
N VAL A 45 28.39 12.06 4.67
CA VAL A 45 29.85 12.12 4.64
C VAL A 45 30.35 13.56 4.64
N ARG A 46 29.60 14.46 4.01
CA ARG A 46 29.88 15.91 3.91
C ARG A 46 28.58 16.63 3.50
N ASP A 47 28.65 17.95 3.39
CA ASP A 47 27.54 18.77 2.89
C ASP A 47 27.09 18.32 1.49
N GLY A 48 25.90 17.76 1.43
CA GLY A 48 25.27 17.27 0.21
C GLY A 48 24.44 18.33 -0.51
N LYS A 49 24.15 18.10 -1.78
CA LYS A 49 23.21 18.90 -2.58
C LYS A 49 22.09 18.04 -3.14
N VAL A 50 20.88 18.59 -3.12
CA VAL A 50 19.67 17.92 -3.62
C VAL A 50 19.03 18.81 -4.67
N TYR A 51 18.88 18.27 -5.87
CA TYR A 51 18.24 18.93 -7.00
C TYR A 51 16.87 18.31 -7.23
N ARG A 52 15.81 19.09 -7.07
CA ARG A 52 14.44 18.64 -7.35
C ARG A 52 14.02 19.13 -8.72
N MET A 53 13.60 18.21 -9.57
CA MET A 53 13.24 18.48 -10.97
C MET A 53 11.79 18.99 -11.12
N ILE A 54 11.29 19.72 -10.13
CA ILE A 54 9.95 20.33 -10.14
C ILE A 54 9.98 21.75 -9.57
N PRO A 55 9.04 22.64 -9.96
CA PRO A 55 8.93 23.98 -9.38
C PRO A 55 8.63 23.94 -7.88
N LYS A 56 9.11 24.96 -7.13
CA LYS A 56 8.82 25.12 -5.71
C LYS A 56 7.32 25.14 -5.40
N LYS A 57 6.51 25.77 -6.27
CA LYS A 57 5.04 25.80 -6.15
C LYS A 57 4.44 24.39 -6.21
N THR A 58 4.90 23.55 -7.14
CA THR A 58 4.45 22.16 -7.26
C THR A 58 4.89 21.35 -6.05
N TYR A 59 6.12 21.54 -5.58
CA TYR A 59 6.63 20.86 -4.37
C TYR A 59 5.76 21.19 -3.13
N ALA A 60 5.33 22.44 -2.98
CA ALA A 60 4.47 22.87 -1.88
C ALA A 60 3.03 22.32 -1.93
N GLN A 61 2.63 21.74 -3.07
CA GLN A 61 1.32 21.11 -3.28
C GLN A 61 1.38 19.59 -3.15
N LEU A 62 2.56 19.01 -2.92
CA LEU A 62 2.69 17.57 -2.70
C LEU A 62 2.07 17.18 -1.37
N GLU A 63 1.51 15.98 -1.32
CA GLU A 63 1.05 15.38 -0.07
C GLU A 63 2.20 15.32 0.93
N GLN A 64 1.91 15.61 2.20
CA GLN A 64 2.91 15.58 3.26
C GLN A 64 3.47 14.15 3.40
N ASP A 65 2.57 13.18 3.55
CA ASP A 65 2.87 11.77 3.72
C ASP A 65 2.17 10.91 2.66
N ALA A 66 2.78 9.77 2.34
CA ALA A 66 2.17 8.84 1.41
C ALA A 66 1.01 8.10 2.11
N LYS A 67 -0.12 7.93 1.41
CA LYS A 67 -1.21 7.10 1.92
C LYS A 67 -0.68 5.69 2.23
N PRO A 68 -1.08 5.06 3.36
CA PRO A 68 -0.67 3.71 3.73
C PRO A 68 -0.97 2.69 2.63
N ASP A 69 -0.08 1.71 2.45
CA ASP A 69 -0.22 0.70 1.39
C ASP A 69 -1.48 -0.16 1.58
N MET A 70 -1.86 -0.46 2.83
CA MET A 70 -3.11 -1.17 3.17
C MET A 70 -4.35 -0.49 2.59
N LEU A 71 -4.34 0.83 2.37
CA LEU A 71 -5.46 1.59 1.83
C LEU A 71 -5.38 1.82 0.31
N LYS A 72 -4.38 1.24 -0.36
CA LYS A 72 -4.11 1.44 -1.81
C LYS A 72 -4.01 0.14 -2.59
N SER A 73 -3.80 -1.01 -1.93
CA SER A 73 -3.67 -2.31 -2.57
C SER A 73 -4.84 -3.22 -2.25
N ALA A 74 -5.06 -4.21 -3.11
CA ALA A 74 -6.02 -5.26 -2.89
C ALA A 74 -5.61 -6.12 -1.68
N LEU A 75 -6.61 -6.58 -0.91
CA LEU A 75 -6.41 -7.14 0.43
C LEU A 75 -6.31 -8.68 0.44
N GLU A 76 -6.43 -9.35 -0.71
CA GLU A 76 -6.50 -10.81 -0.84
C GLU A 76 -5.30 -11.49 -0.16
N SER A 77 -4.09 -10.98 -0.39
CA SER A 77 -2.88 -11.55 0.23
C SER A 77 -2.90 -11.43 1.75
N VAL A 78 -3.37 -10.31 2.30
CA VAL A 78 -3.40 -10.07 3.75
C VAL A 78 -4.52 -10.90 4.39
N VAL A 79 -5.69 -10.99 3.74
CA VAL A 79 -6.80 -11.85 4.18
C VAL A 79 -6.37 -13.32 4.25
N LEU A 80 -5.65 -13.81 3.23
CA LEU A 80 -5.08 -15.15 3.25
C LEU A 80 -4.06 -15.35 4.38
N GLN A 81 -3.19 -14.36 4.63
CA GLN A 81 -2.23 -14.42 5.74
C GLN A 81 -2.94 -14.51 7.10
N VAL A 82 -3.98 -13.69 7.34
CA VAL A 82 -4.76 -13.75 8.58
C VAL A 82 -5.36 -15.13 8.79
N LYS A 83 -5.86 -15.77 7.72
CA LYS A 83 -6.38 -17.14 7.78
C LYS A 83 -5.30 -18.19 7.95
N TYR A 84 -4.17 -18.04 7.27
CA TYR A 84 -3.04 -18.96 7.38
C TYR A 84 -2.46 -19.01 8.79
N PHE A 85 -2.39 -17.85 9.48
CA PHE A 85 -1.92 -17.76 10.86
C PHE A 85 -3.00 -18.03 11.91
N ASP A 86 -4.22 -18.41 11.51
CA ASP A 86 -5.36 -18.66 12.39
C ASP A 86 -5.64 -17.52 13.38
N MET A 87 -5.48 -16.27 12.93
CA MET A 87 -5.70 -15.08 13.76
C MET A 87 -7.19 -14.71 13.91
N GLY A 88 -8.10 -15.59 13.48
CA GLY A 88 -9.55 -15.39 13.56
C GLY A 88 -10.18 -14.80 12.29
N SER A 89 -11.08 -13.84 12.48
CA SER A 89 -11.82 -13.19 11.39
C SER A 89 -10.96 -12.11 10.73
N PRO A 90 -10.73 -12.16 9.39
CA PRO A 90 -10.02 -11.10 8.67
C PRO A 90 -10.61 -9.70 8.89
N LYS A 91 -11.93 -9.61 9.04
CA LYS A 91 -12.61 -8.35 9.34
C LYS A 91 -12.18 -7.79 10.70
N ASP A 92 -12.27 -8.62 11.74
CA ASP A 92 -12.00 -8.19 13.11
C ASP A 92 -10.53 -7.79 13.29
N ILE A 93 -9.61 -8.54 12.68
CA ILE A 93 -8.18 -8.24 12.74
C ILE A 93 -7.81 -6.98 11.95
N LEU A 94 -8.31 -6.82 10.72
CA LEU A 94 -7.96 -5.67 9.89
C LEU A 94 -8.56 -4.36 10.41
N CYS A 95 -9.70 -4.42 11.10
CA CYS A 95 -10.27 -3.25 11.77
C CYS A 95 -9.42 -2.74 12.96
N LEU A 96 -8.47 -3.52 13.46
CA LEU A 96 -7.56 -3.13 14.55
C LEU A 96 -6.25 -2.49 14.04
N ALA A 97 -6.05 -2.40 12.71
CA ALA A 97 -4.87 -1.77 12.15
C ALA A 97 -4.81 -0.26 12.46
N LEU A 98 -3.60 0.32 12.41
CA LEU A 98 -3.39 1.76 12.64
C LEU A 98 -4.26 2.62 11.70
N ASP A 99 -4.31 2.23 10.43
CA ASP A 99 -5.16 2.81 9.39
C ASP A 99 -6.01 1.69 8.80
N PRO A 100 -7.21 1.41 9.36
CA PRO A 100 -8.02 0.29 8.95
C PRO A 100 -8.55 0.47 7.52
N PRO A 101 -8.60 -0.59 6.70
CA PRO A 101 -9.17 -0.51 5.36
C PRO A 101 -10.68 -0.44 5.40
N GLU A 102 -11.28 -0.03 4.29
CA GLU A 102 -12.74 -0.06 4.16
C GLU A 102 -13.28 -1.49 4.25
N ILE A 103 -14.37 -1.67 4.99
CA ILE A 103 -15.02 -2.98 5.19
C ILE A 103 -15.43 -3.59 3.83
N SER A 104 -15.92 -2.76 2.91
CA SER A 104 -16.27 -3.15 1.55
C SER A 104 -15.08 -3.77 0.78
N GLY A 105 -13.86 -3.29 1.04
CA GLY A 105 -12.63 -3.83 0.47
C GLY A 105 -12.29 -5.20 1.03
N ILE A 106 -12.49 -5.41 2.34
CA ILE A 106 -12.29 -6.71 2.99
C ILE A 106 -13.28 -7.75 2.45
N GLU A 107 -14.56 -7.37 2.38
CA GLU A 107 -15.62 -8.25 1.86
C GLU A 107 -15.38 -8.64 0.41
N ARG A 108 -14.96 -7.69 -0.43
CA ARG A 108 -14.59 -7.94 -1.82
C ARG A 108 -13.40 -8.90 -1.91
N ALA A 109 -12.35 -8.70 -1.12
CA ALA A 109 -11.20 -9.61 -1.12
C ALA A 109 -11.60 -11.04 -0.70
N VAL A 110 -12.47 -11.20 0.31
CA VAL A 110 -12.99 -12.51 0.70
C VAL A 110 -13.82 -13.14 -0.42
N SER A 111 -14.66 -12.37 -1.13
CA SER A 111 -15.42 -12.87 -2.30
C SER A 111 -14.49 -13.36 -3.39
N ASN A 112 -13.52 -12.51 -3.80
CA ASN A 112 -12.53 -12.84 -4.83
C ASN A 112 -11.77 -14.13 -4.49
N LEU A 113 -11.34 -14.28 -3.23
CA LEU A 113 -10.62 -15.49 -2.78
C LEU A 113 -11.49 -16.75 -2.83
N LYS A 114 -12.78 -16.65 -2.56
CA LYS A 114 -13.72 -17.77 -2.71
C LYS A 114 -13.94 -18.12 -4.17
N GLU A 115 -14.09 -17.12 -5.03
CA GLU A 115 -14.29 -17.31 -6.48
C GLU A 115 -13.11 -18.02 -7.14
N VAL A 116 -11.88 -17.72 -6.74
CA VAL A 116 -10.66 -18.39 -7.25
C VAL A 116 -10.35 -19.72 -6.54
N GLY A 117 -11.20 -20.15 -5.60
CA GLY A 117 -11.01 -21.40 -4.85
C GLY A 117 -9.88 -21.36 -3.81
N ALA A 118 -9.35 -20.18 -3.47
CA ALA A 118 -8.32 -20.01 -2.44
C ALA A 118 -8.90 -20.02 -1.01
N MET A 119 -10.21 -19.82 -0.86
CA MET A 119 -10.94 -19.97 0.40
C MET A 119 -12.20 -20.80 0.19
N THR A 120 -12.49 -21.70 1.13
CA THR A 120 -13.72 -22.49 1.11
C THR A 120 -14.92 -21.58 1.41
N VAL A 121 -15.95 -21.65 0.56
CA VAL A 121 -17.29 -21.20 0.95
C VAL A 121 -17.70 -22.13 2.07
N MET A 122 -17.99 -21.64 3.27
CA MET A 122 -18.55 -22.50 4.32
C MET A 122 -19.91 -23.01 3.84
N THR A 123 -19.91 -24.11 3.09
CA THR A 123 -21.03 -25.00 2.97
C THR A 123 -21.11 -25.69 4.32
N THR A 124 -22.12 -25.35 5.11
CA THR A 124 -22.48 -26.07 6.32
C THR A 124 -22.88 -27.50 5.93
N VAL A 125 -21.90 -28.36 5.68
CA VAL A 125 -22.08 -29.80 5.50
C VAL A 125 -20.86 -30.53 6.06
N ASP A 126 -20.54 -30.28 7.33
CA ASP A 126 -19.96 -31.35 8.15
C ASP A 126 -21.09 -31.97 8.95
N ASN A 127 -21.74 -32.93 8.29
CA ASN A 127 -22.55 -33.94 8.93
C ASN A 127 -22.07 -35.28 8.34
N ARG A 128 -21.54 -36.16 9.21
CA ARG A 128 -20.92 -37.51 9.00
C ARG A 128 -19.39 -37.47 9.19
N LEU A 129 -18.77 -38.20 10.13
CA LEU A 129 -19.14 -39.32 11.01
C LEU A 129 -18.33 -39.23 12.30
#